data_AF-A0A091CR52-F1
#
_entry.id   AF-A0A091CR52-F1
#
_cell.length_a   1.000
_cell.length_b   1.000
_cell.length_c   1.000
_cell.angle_alpha   90.00
_cell.angle_beta   90.00
_cell.angle_gamma   90.00
#
_symmetry.space_group_name_H-M   'P 1'
#
loop_
_entity.id
_entity.type
_entity.pdbx_description
1 polymer ?
#
loop_
_entity_poly.entity_id
_entity_poly.type
_entity_poly.pdbx_seq_one_letter_code
_entity_poly.pdbx_strand_id
1 'polypeptide(L)'
;MPEKVTRFCPLEGKASKNVQWDEDSVEYLPANPVRIAFVLVVHGRASRQLQRMFKAIYHRDHFYYIHVDERSNYLHRQVLQFARQYSNVRVTPWRMATIWGGASLLTTYLQSMRDLLEMPDWPWDFFINLSAADYPIRSEWSTSATVVPWEASESDSSM
;
A
#
# COMPACT_ATOMS: atom_id res chain seq x y z
N MET A 1 16.59 -24.64 7.32
CA MET A 1 15.46 -24.60 6.37
C MET A 1 14.42 -25.57 6.88
N PRO A 2 13.13 -25.22 6.91
CA PRO A 2 12.10 -26.15 7.36
C PRO A 2 12.02 -27.34 6.38
N GLU A 3 12.01 -28.56 6.92
CA GLU A 3 11.92 -29.78 6.10
C GLU A 3 10.47 -30.12 5.72
N LYS A 4 9.50 -29.68 6.52
CA LYS A 4 8.06 -29.87 6.30
C LYS A 4 7.29 -28.63 6.77
N VAL A 5 6.23 -28.27 6.07
CA VAL A 5 5.32 -27.17 6.41
C VAL A 5 3.88 -27.66 6.25
N THR A 6 3.04 -27.40 7.25
CA THR A 6 1.63 -27.79 7.23
C THR A 6 0.85 -26.94 6.23
N ARG A 7 0.08 -27.58 5.35
CA ARG A 7 -0.90 -26.90 4.47
C ARG A 7 -2.22 -26.74 5.22
N PHE A 8 -2.68 -25.50 5.36
CA PHE A 8 -3.97 -25.18 5.99
C PHE A 8 -5.14 -25.03 4.99
N CYS A 9 -4.85 -24.80 3.71
CA CYS A 9 -5.90 -24.61 2.70
C CYS A 9 -6.58 -25.95 2.33
N PRO A 10 -7.93 -26.05 2.44
CA PRO A 10 -8.67 -27.28 2.15
C PRO A 10 -8.85 -27.56 0.66
N LEU A 11 -8.66 -26.56 -0.21
CA LEU A 11 -8.77 -26.72 -1.65
C LEU A 11 -7.62 -27.56 -2.17
N GLU A 12 -7.86 -28.41 -3.17
CA GLU A 12 -6.80 -29.19 -3.82
C GLU A 12 -5.90 -28.28 -4.68
N GLY A 13 -6.49 -27.29 -5.35
CA GLY A 13 -5.82 -26.34 -6.25
C GLY A 13 -5.82 -24.89 -5.76
N LYS A 14 -5.58 -23.96 -6.70
CA LYS A 14 -5.73 -22.52 -6.46
C LYS A 14 -7.19 -22.11 -6.66
N ALA A 15 -7.72 -21.31 -5.75
CA ALA A 15 -8.99 -20.63 -6.00
C ALA A 15 -8.80 -19.61 -7.14
N SER A 16 -9.73 -19.59 -8.09
CA SER A 16 -9.82 -18.56 -9.11
C SER A 16 -11.20 -17.92 -8.97
N LYS A 17 -11.24 -16.74 -8.35
CA LYS A 17 -12.42 -15.87 -8.36
C LYS A 17 -12.28 -14.96 -9.58
N ASN A 18 -13.09 -15.19 -10.60
CA ASN A 18 -13.13 -14.30 -11.77
C ASN A 18 -13.95 -13.07 -11.44
N VAL A 19 -13.37 -11.90 -11.64
CA VAL A 19 -14.08 -10.63 -11.50
C VAL A 19 -14.67 -10.27 -12.85
N GLN A 20 -15.98 -10.04 -12.88
CA GLN A 20 -16.61 -9.40 -14.02
C GLN A 20 -16.22 -7.93 -14.01
N TRP A 21 -15.42 -7.54 -15.00
CA TRP A 21 -15.02 -6.16 -15.21
C TRP A 21 -16.13 -5.45 -15.98
N ASP A 22 -17.01 -4.78 -15.25
CA ASP A 22 -18.01 -3.90 -15.85
C ASP A 22 -17.52 -2.45 -15.75
N GLU A 23 -17.42 -1.72 -16.86
CA GLU A 23 -16.90 -0.33 -16.82
C GLU A 23 -17.78 0.58 -15.95
N ASP A 24 -19.08 0.27 -15.85
CA ASP A 24 -20.07 1.00 -15.05
C ASP A 24 -19.91 0.78 -13.54
N SER A 25 -19.23 -0.30 -13.11
CA SER A 25 -18.99 -0.58 -11.68
C SER A 25 -18.03 0.41 -11.01
N VAL A 26 -17.35 1.24 -11.80
CA VAL A 26 -16.36 2.24 -11.36
C VAL A 26 -17.02 3.60 -11.04
N GLU A 27 -18.26 3.83 -11.50
CA GLU A 27 -18.97 5.11 -11.29
C GLU A 27 -19.83 5.13 -10.02
N TYR A 28 -20.00 4.01 -9.33
CA TYR A 28 -20.86 3.94 -8.15
C TYR A 28 -20.17 4.54 -6.93
N LEU A 29 -20.79 5.53 -6.28
CA LEU A 29 -20.34 6.05 -4.99
C LEU A 29 -20.63 5.02 -3.89
N PRO A 30 -19.62 4.34 -3.33
CA PRO A 30 -19.88 3.36 -2.30
C PRO A 30 -20.31 4.08 -1.02
N ALA A 31 -21.36 3.58 -0.38
CA ALA A 31 -21.88 4.15 0.87
C ALA A 31 -20.82 4.16 2.00
N ASN A 32 -19.88 3.21 1.94
CA ASN A 32 -18.72 3.13 2.80
C ASN A 32 -17.44 3.15 1.93
N PRO A 33 -16.77 4.31 1.79
CA PRO A 33 -15.51 4.37 1.06
C PRO A 33 -14.39 3.68 1.86
N VAL A 34 -13.59 2.86 1.18
CA VAL A 34 -12.42 2.21 1.77
C VAL A 34 -11.30 3.21 2.06
N ARG A 35 -10.52 2.92 3.09
CA ARG A 35 -9.33 3.67 3.46
C ARG A 35 -8.10 2.83 3.18
N ILE A 36 -7.24 3.35 2.31
CA ILE A 36 -6.08 2.62 1.83
C ILE A 36 -4.83 3.09 2.60
N ALA A 37 -4.01 2.14 3.04
CA ALA A 37 -2.66 2.36 3.51
C ALA A 37 -1.65 2.12 2.37
N PHE A 38 -1.13 3.22 1.82
CA PHE A 38 -0.09 3.19 0.80
C PHE A 38 1.29 3.09 1.47
N VAL A 39 2.02 2.01 1.18
CA VAL A 39 3.42 1.86 1.59
C VAL A 39 4.33 2.20 0.41
N LEU A 40 4.98 3.36 0.51
CA LEU A 40 5.88 3.87 -0.53
C LEU A 40 7.32 3.46 -0.20
N VAL A 41 7.90 2.53 -0.96
CA VAL A 41 9.31 2.14 -0.83
C VAL A 41 10.13 2.87 -1.88
N VAL A 42 10.87 3.89 -1.46
CA VAL A 42 11.52 4.84 -2.37
C VAL A 42 13.04 4.90 -2.17
N HIS A 43 13.76 5.12 -3.27
CA HIS A 43 15.21 5.24 -3.28
C HIS A 43 15.67 6.19 -4.40
N GLY A 44 16.95 6.56 -4.40
CA GLY A 44 17.56 7.38 -5.45
C GLY A 44 17.43 8.89 -5.21
N ARG A 45 17.28 9.65 -6.29
CA ARG A 45 17.34 11.13 -6.28
C ARG A 45 16.09 11.84 -6.85
N ALA A 46 15.09 11.10 -7.32
CA ALA A 46 13.94 11.65 -8.04
C ALA A 46 12.84 12.20 -7.11
N SER A 47 13.19 13.11 -6.19
CA SER A 47 12.24 13.69 -5.22
C SER A 47 11.04 14.39 -5.87
N ARG A 48 11.26 15.10 -6.97
CA ARG A 48 10.19 15.79 -7.72
C ARG A 48 9.20 14.82 -8.35
N GLN A 49 9.68 13.69 -8.87
CA GLN A 49 8.81 12.67 -9.46
C GLN A 49 7.96 12.01 -8.37
N LEU A 50 8.55 11.72 -7.20
CA LEU A 50 7.82 11.22 -6.04
C LEU A 50 6.71 12.18 -5.62
N GLN A 51 6.99 13.49 -5.53
CA GLN A 51 5.97 14.49 -5.20
C GLN A 51 4.87 14.57 -6.25
N ARG A 52 5.21 14.43 -7.54
CA ARG A 52 4.23 14.41 -8.63
C ARG A 52 3.31 13.20 -8.53
N MET A 53 3.87 12.01 -8.32
CA MET A 53 3.10 10.78 -8.13
C MET A 53 2.23 10.88 -6.87
N PHE A 54 2.81 11.33 -5.75
CA PHE A 54 2.07 11.50 -4.50
C PHE A 54 0.85 12.40 -4.69
N LYS A 55 1.01 13.54 -5.38
CA LYS A 55 -0.09 14.46 -5.66
C LYS A 55 -1.22 13.81 -6.46
N ALA A 56 -0.91 12.84 -7.31
CA ALA A 56 -1.91 12.13 -8.12
C ALA A 56 -2.71 11.10 -7.31
N ILE A 57 -2.10 10.48 -6.29
CA ILE A 57 -2.75 9.48 -5.43
C ILE A 57 -3.30 10.06 -4.12
N TYR A 58 -2.99 11.31 -3.80
CA TYR A 58 -3.30 11.89 -2.50
C TYR A 58 -4.80 12.13 -2.31
N HIS A 59 -5.34 11.45 -1.31
CA HIS A 59 -6.63 11.71 -0.69
C HIS A 59 -6.49 11.84 0.84
N ARG A 60 -7.36 12.65 1.47
CA ARG A 60 -7.31 12.93 2.92
C ARG A 60 -7.63 11.72 3.78
N ASP A 61 -8.47 10.82 3.26
CA ASP A 61 -8.98 9.67 4.01
C ASP A 61 -8.08 8.42 3.86
N HIS A 62 -7.00 8.53 3.09
CA HIS A 62 -5.99 7.49 2.93
C HIS A 62 -4.74 7.80 3.77
N PHE A 63 -3.94 6.77 3.99
CA PHE A 63 -2.73 6.84 4.80
C PHE A 63 -1.50 6.54 3.96
N TYR A 64 -0.41 7.26 4.22
CA TYR A 64 0.84 7.10 3.46
C TYR A 64 2.00 6.83 4.41
N TYR A 65 2.56 5.64 4.31
CA TYR A 65 3.74 5.23 5.08
C TYR A 65 4.95 5.09 4.16
N ILE A 66 5.92 5.98 4.34
CA ILE A 66 7.03 6.13 3.40
C ILE A 66 8.30 5.54 3.99
N HIS A 67 8.82 4.50 3.34
CA HIS A 67 10.15 3.97 3.59
C HIS A 67 11.15 4.56 2.60
N VAL A 68 12.25 5.11 3.10
CA VAL A 68 13.34 5.62 2.26
C VAL A 68 14.60 4.79 2.49
N ASP A 69 15.14 4.20 1.42
CA ASP A 69 16.38 3.40 1.46
C ASP A 69 17.47 4.13 2.26
N GLU A 70 18.13 3.41 3.16
CA GLU A 70 19.17 3.91 4.06
C GLU A 70 20.28 4.71 3.35
N ARG A 71 20.63 4.30 2.13
CA ARG A 71 21.68 4.93 1.30
C ARG A 71 21.22 6.26 0.68
N SER A 72 19.91 6.53 0.65
CA SER A 72 19.31 7.69 -0.02
C SER A 72 19.02 8.87 0.92
N ASN A 73 20.05 9.35 1.63
CA ASN A 73 19.92 10.41 2.66
C ASN A 73 19.38 11.75 2.12
N TYR A 74 19.71 12.11 0.88
CA TYR A 74 19.16 13.31 0.25
C TYR A 74 17.63 13.22 0.12
N LEU A 75 17.13 12.11 -0.42
CA LEU A 75 15.70 11.88 -0.59
C LEU A 75 14.98 11.83 0.76
N HIS A 76 15.58 11.18 1.76
CA HIS A 76 15.01 11.10 3.10
C HIS A 76 14.75 12.48 3.72
N ARG A 77 15.69 13.43 3.58
CA ARG A 77 15.50 14.81 4.05
C ARG A 77 14.33 15.52 3.34
N GLN A 78 14.19 15.30 2.03
CA GLN A 78 13.10 15.86 1.23
C GLN A 78 11.74 15.28 1.66
N VAL A 79 11.68 13.96 1.85
CA VAL A 79 10.48 13.25 2.30
C VAL A 79 10.08 13.68 3.71
N LEU A 80 11.02 13.90 4.63
CA LEU A 80 10.73 14.41 5.97
C LEU A 80 10.11 15.81 5.97
N GLN A 81 10.64 16.72 5.16
CA GLN A 81 10.07 18.08 5.03
C GLN A 81 8.66 18.04 4.43
N PHE A 82 8.46 17.15 3.47
CA PHE A 82 7.21 16.92 2.80
C PHE A 82 6.15 16.29 3.74
N ALA A 83 6.51 15.24 4.48
CA ALA A 83 5.60 14.54 5.38
C ALA A 83 5.07 15.44 6.50
N ARG A 84 5.85 16.42 6.96
CA ARG A 84 5.41 17.40 7.98
C ARG A 84 4.23 18.27 7.56
N GLN A 85 3.92 18.34 6.26
CA GLN A 85 2.81 19.13 5.74
C GLN A 85 1.46 18.42 5.85
N TYR A 86 1.45 17.13 6.16
CA TYR A 86 0.26 16.28 6.14
C TYR A 86 0.18 15.44 7.42
N SER A 87 -1.02 15.35 8.02
CA SER A 87 -1.23 14.55 9.24
C SER A 87 -1.33 13.04 8.97
N ASN A 88 -1.75 12.66 7.75
CA ASN A 88 -1.93 11.28 7.29
C ASN A 88 -0.70 10.72 6.54
N VAL A 89 0.46 11.36 6.69
CA VAL A 89 1.74 10.91 6.10
C VAL A 89 2.76 10.69 7.20
N ARG A 90 3.33 9.49 7.25
CA ARG A 90 4.40 9.11 8.19
C ARG A 90 5.57 8.53 7.44
N VAL A 91 6.77 8.73 7.98
CA VAL A 91 8.01 8.17 7.46
C VAL A 91 8.48 7.09 8.43
N THR A 92 8.96 5.96 7.92
CA THR A 92 9.48 4.89 8.78
C THR A 92 10.65 5.42 9.63
N PRO A 93 10.65 5.19 10.95
CA PRO A 93 11.77 5.62 11.81
C PRO A 93 13.03 4.76 11.55
N TRP A 94 12.83 3.52 11.12
CA TRP A 94 13.86 2.61 10.67
C TRP A 94 14.03 2.69 9.15
N ARG A 95 15.25 2.41 8.67
CA ARG A 95 15.60 2.43 7.25
C ARG A 95 16.47 1.22 6.96
N MET A 96 16.20 0.55 5.86
CA MET A 96 16.96 -0.62 5.41
C MET A 96 17.52 -0.33 4.01
N ALA A 97 18.66 -0.92 3.68
CA ALA A 97 19.15 -0.95 2.30
C ALA A 97 18.29 -1.93 1.48
N THR A 98 17.35 -1.42 0.70
CA THR A 98 16.44 -2.21 -0.15
C THR A 98 17.12 -2.45 -1.49
N ILE A 99 17.97 -3.47 -1.53
CA ILE A 99 18.69 -3.88 -2.74
C ILE A 99 17.73 -4.62 -3.66
N TRP A 100 17.89 -4.43 -4.97
CA TRP A 100 17.08 -5.13 -5.97
C TRP A 100 17.26 -6.66 -5.81
N GLY A 101 16.15 -7.38 -5.64
CA GLY A 101 16.14 -8.83 -5.37
C GLY A 101 16.62 -9.23 -3.95
N GLY A 102 16.88 -8.27 -3.07
CA GLY A 102 17.36 -8.54 -1.71
C GLY A 102 16.26 -8.96 -0.75
N ALA A 103 16.59 -9.83 0.21
CA ALA A 103 15.68 -10.27 1.27
C ALA A 103 15.19 -9.11 2.17
N SER A 104 15.96 -8.01 2.25
CA SER A 104 15.60 -6.81 3.02
C SER A 104 14.30 -6.15 2.56
N LEU A 105 13.90 -6.34 1.31
CA LEU A 105 12.62 -5.82 0.80
C LEU A 105 11.43 -6.50 1.47
N LEU A 106 11.46 -7.83 1.63
CA LEU A 106 10.42 -8.56 2.34
C LEU A 106 10.38 -8.17 3.81
N THR A 107 11.54 -8.06 4.46
CA THR A 107 11.63 -7.60 5.86
C THR A 107 11.04 -6.18 6.01
N THR A 108 11.29 -5.30 5.05
CA THR A 108 10.71 -3.95 5.02
C THR A 108 9.18 -4.02 4.96
N TYR A 109 8.60 -4.84 4.08
CA TYR A 109 7.13 -4.96 4.02
C TYR A 109 6.52 -5.53 5.29
N LEU A 110 7.08 -6.62 5.83
CA LEU A 110 6.56 -7.24 7.05
C LEU A 110 6.64 -6.31 8.26
N GLN A 111 7.75 -5.56 8.40
CA GLN A 111 7.87 -4.57 9.45
C GLN A 111 6.88 -3.42 9.26
N SER A 112 6.70 -2.92 8.03
CA SER A 112 5.71 -1.87 7.76
C SER A 112 4.28 -2.33 8.04
N MET A 113 3.92 -3.57 7.70
CA MET A 113 2.60 -4.13 8.04
C MET A 113 2.39 -4.20 9.54
N ARG A 114 3.41 -4.64 10.29
CA ARG A 114 3.35 -4.67 11.75
C ARG A 114 3.16 -3.27 12.34
N ASP A 115 3.96 -2.31 11.90
CA ASP A 115 3.86 -0.92 12.35
C ASP A 115 2.45 -0.36 12.08
N LEU A 116 1.90 -0.61 10.90
CA LEU A 116 0.56 -0.14 10.51
C LEU A 116 -0.57 -0.80 11.30
N LEU A 117 -0.44 -2.07 11.68
CA LEU A 117 -1.39 -2.77 12.56
C LEU A 117 -1.32 -2.28 14.01
N GLU A 118 -0.14 -1.83 14.45
CA GLU A 118 0.08 -1.28 15.80
C GLU A 118 -0.32 0.21 15.91
N MET A 119 -0.69 0.88 14.82
CA MET A 119 -1.16 2.28 14.80
C MET A 119 -2.68 2.37 14.92
N PRO A 120 -3.25 2.55 16.14
CA PRO A 120 -4.70 2.55 16.34
C PRO A 120 -5.40 3.76 15.73
N ASP A 121 -4.66 4.82 15.43
CA ASP A 121 -5.20 6.06 14.88
C ASP A 121 -5.39 6.02 13.36
N TRP A 122 -4.88 4.98 12.70
CA TRP A 122 -4.97 4.77 11.25
C TRP A 122 -5.86 3.56 10.95
N PRO A 123 -7.19 3.72 10.90
CA PRO A 123 -8.10 2.65 10.53
C PRO A 123 -8.09 2.46 9.01
N TRP A 124 -7.20 1.60 8.51
CA TRP A 124 -7.09 1.25 7.09
C TRP A 124 -7.69 -0.12 6.81
N ASP A 125 -8.18 -0.30 5.59
CA ASP A 125 -8.88 -1.51 5.14
C ASP A 125 -8.00 -2.29 4.14
N PHE A 126 -7.17 -1.60 3.34
CA PHE A 126 -6.28 -2.22 2.33
C PHE A 126 -4.83 -1.76 2.45
N PHE A 127 -3.91 -2.67 2.14
CA PHE A 127 -2.47 -2.41 2.01
C PHE A 127 -2.06 -2.40 0.54
N ILE A 128 -1.46 -1.30 0.07
CA ILE A 128 -0.95 -1.19 -1.31
C ILE A 128 0.51 -0.73 -1.27
N ASN A 129 1.41 -1.52 -1.84
CA ASN A 129 2.81 -1.13 -2.00
C ASN A 129 3.04 -0.43 -3.34
N LEU A 130 3.77 0.69 -3.31
CA LEU A 130 4.22 1.39 -4.52
C LEU A 130 5.70 1.77 -4.39
N SER A 131 6.36 1.93 -5.53
CA SER A 131 7.71 2.46 -5.67
C SER A 131 7.68 3.89 -6.20
N ALA A 132 8.82 4.59 -6.19
CA ALA A 132 8.93 5.94 -6.77
C ALA A 132 8.77 5.99 -8.30
N ALA A 133 8.75 4.83 -8.98
CA ALA A 133 8.60 4.73 -10.43
C ALA A 133 7.16 4.41 -10.86
N ASP A 134 6.28 4.05 -9.93
CA ASP A 134 4.88 3.77 -10.22
C ASP A 134 4.10 5.06 -10.50
N TYR A 135 3.01 4.93 -11.24
CA TYR A 135 2.10 6.05 -11.50
C TYR A 135 0.67 5.54 -11.72
N PRO A 136 -0.35 6.17 -11.11
CA PRO A 136 -1.73 5.75 -11.31
C PRO A 136 -2.16 5.97 -12.77
N ILE A 137 -2.80 4.96 -13.36
CA ILE A 137 -3.39 5.02 -14.72
C ILE A 137 -4.91 5.27 -14.69
N ARG A 138 -5.51 5.19 -13.50
CA ARG A 138 -6.92 5.52 -13.22
C ARG A 138 -6.99 6.53 -12.09
N SER A 139 -8.11 7.23 -11.97
CA SER A 139 -8.35 8.16 -10.87
C SER A 139 -8.40 7.43 -9.51
N GLU A 140 -8.11 8.14 -8.42
CA GLU A 140 -8.23 7.60 -7.06
C GLU A 140 -9.66 7.08 -6.81
N TRP A 141 -10.67 7.84 -7.24
CA TRP A 141 -12.07 7.43 -7.27
C TRP A 141 -12.27 6.01 -7.83
N SER A 142 -11.69 5.74 -9.00
CA SER A 142 -11.78 4.43 -9.65
C SER A 142 -11.07 3.33 -8.86
N THR A 143 -9.98 3.67 -8.15
CA THR A 143 -9.24 2.73 -7.32
C THR A 143 -10.07 2.31 -6.12
N SER A 144 -10.64 3.27 -5.40
CA SER A 144 -11.53 3.03 -4.24
C SER A 144 -12.79 2.26 -4.66
N ALA A 145 -13.42 2.61 -5.79
CA ALA A 145 -14.58 1.91 -6.33
C ALA A 145 -14.28 0.47 -6.81
N THR A 146 -13.07 0.20 -7.30
CA THR A 146 -12.68 -1.17 -7.72
C THR A 146 -12.42 -2.09 -6.53
N VAL A 147 -11.96 -1.53 -5.40
CA VAL A 147 -11.54 -2.30 -4.23
C VAL A 147 -12.74 -2.65 -3.32
N VAL A 148 -13.75 -1.78 -3.23
CA VAL A 148 -14.95 -1.99 -2.39
C VAL A 148 -15.71 -3.30 -2.70
N PRO A 149 -15.93 -3.72 -3.97
CA PRO A 149 -16.58 -4.99 -4.27
C PRO A 149 -15.85 -6.22 -3.72
N TRP A 150 -14.54 -6.14 -3.46
CA TRP A 150 -13.77 -7.26 -2.92
C TRP A 150 -14.04 -7.48 -1.43
N GLU A 151 -14.18 -6.40 -0.67
CA GLU A 151 -14.45 -6.44 0.77
C GLU A 151 -15.83 -7.07 1.06
N ALA A 152 -16.84 -6.71 0.26
CA ALA A 152 -18.19 -7.28 0.36
C ALA A 152 -18.25 -8.78 0.00
N SER A 153 -17.31 -9.31 -0.78
CA SER A 153 -17.29 -10.72 -1.19
C SER A 153 -16.64 -11.66 -0.16
N GLU A 154 -15.92 -11.12 0.84
CA GLU A 154 -15.27 -11.89 1.90
C GLU A 154 -16.15 -12.00 3.17
N SER A 155 -17.00 -11.02 3.43
CA SER A 155 -17.96 -11.06 4.55
C SER A 155 -19.03 -12.14 4.40
N ASP A 156 -19.48 -12.43 3.17
CA ASP A 156 -20.47 -13.50 2.90
C ASP A 156 -19.91 -14.93 2.92
N SER A 157 -18.58 -15.10 2.97
CA SER A 157 -17.95 -16.42 3.14
C SER A 157 -17.70 -16.80 4.61
N SER A 158 -18.11 -15.94 5.55
CA SER A 158 -17.90 -16.12 6.99
C SER A 158 -19.19 -16.48 7.77
N MET A 159 -20.28 -16.81 7.06
CA MET A 159 -21.54 -17.32 7.63
C MET A 159 -21.77 -18.80 7.32
#